data_AF-A0AAN7WXU0-F1
#
_entry.id   AF-A0AAN7WXU0-F1
#
_cell.length_a   1.000
_cell.length_b   1.000
_cell.length_c   1.000
_cell.angle_alpha   90.00
_cell.angle_beta   90.00
_cell.angle_gamma   90.00
#
_symmetry.space_group_name_H-M   'P 1'
#
loop_
_entity.id
_entity.type
_entity.pdbx_description
1 polymer ?
#
loop_
_entity_poly.entity_id
_entity_poly.type
_entity_poly.pdbx_seq_one_letter_code
_entity_poly.pdbx_strand_id
1 'polypeptide(L)'
;MLKALSVEGLSWLTRLINIAWKSETVSKEWQTGVVVPLFKKGDQRVCANYRGITLLSLPGKVYSKVLERRVRPIVEPQFEEEQCGFRPGRGTTDQLFTLARILEGAW
;
A
#
# COMPACT_ATOMS: atom_id res chain seq x y z
N MET A 1 4.56 -4.58 17.63
CA MET A 1 4.92 -5.99 17.41
C MET A 1 6.23 -6.14 16.65
N LEU A 2 6.34 -5.85 15.33
CA LEU A 2 7.64 -5.95 14.62
C LEU A 2 8.73 -4.99 15.15
N LYS A 3 8.33 -3.77 15.58
CA LYS A 3 9.24 -2.80 16.22
C LYS A 3 9.79 -3.24 17.58
N ALA A 4 9.23 -4.31 18.16
CA ALA A 4 9.66 -4.86 19.44
C ALA A 4 10.54 -6.11 19.26
N LEU A 5 10.88 -6.50 18.03
CA LEU A 5 11.81 -7.59 17.77
C LEU A 5 13.21 -7.21 18.26
N SER A 6 13.91 -8.17 18.85
CA SER A 6 15.33 -8.04 19.14
C SER A 6 16.16 -7.97 17.85
N VAL A 7 17.44 -7.67 17.96
CA VAL A 7 18.38 -7.66 16.83
C VAL A 7 18.40 -9.01 16.12
N GLU A 8 18.35 -10.10 16.89
CA GLU A 8 18.27 -11.47 16.37
C GLU A 8 16.97 -11.68 15.58
N GLY A 9 15.83 -11.20 16.11
CA GLY A 9 14.54 -11.28 15.43
C GLY A 9 14.52 -10.51 14.10
N LEU A 10 15.15 -9.32 14.06
CA LEU A 10 15.32 -8.55 12.82
C LEU A 10 16.23 -9.25 11.81
N SER A 11 17.30 -9.88 12.28
CA SER A 11 18.20 -10.68 11.44
C SER A 11 17.47 -11.87 10.79
N TRP A 12 16.69 -12.60 11.58
CA TRP A 12 15.87 -13.71 11.06
C TRP A 12 14.83 -13.25 10.03
N LEU A 13 14.10 -12.17 10.32
CA LEU A 13 13.14 -11.62 9.38
C LEU A 13 13.82 -11.18 8.08
N THR A 14 14.97 -10.52 8.18
CA THR A 14 15.75 -10.07 7.01
C THR A 14 16.20 -11.27 6.17
N ARG A 15 16.70 -12.32 6.83
CA ARG A 15 17.09 -13.58 6.16
C ARG A 15 15.92 -14.20 5.42
N LEU A 16 14.76 -14.29 6.06
CA LEU A 16 13.54 -14.85 5.47
C LEU A 16 13.09 -14.07 4.22
N ILE A 17 13.10 -12.74 4.30
CA ILE A 17 12.78 -11.86 3.16
C ILE A 17 13.76 -12.04 2.01
N ASN A 18 15.06 -12.19 2.31
CA ASN A 18 16.08 -12.43 1.28
C ASN A 18 15.95 -13.80 0.62
N ILE A 19 15.54 -14.82 1.37
CA ILE A 19 15.23 -16.15 0.79
C ILE A 19 14.04 -16.04 -0.16
N ALA A 20 12.96 -15.38 0.25
CA ALA A 20 11.80 -15.16 -0.60
C ALA A 20 12.15 -14.41 -1.90
N TRP A 21 12.99 -13.37 -1.79
CA TRP A 21 13.49 -12.63 -2.95
C TRP A 21 14.31 -13.51 -3.90
N LYS A 22 15.29 -14.25 -3.38
CA LYS A 22 16.20 -15.07 -4.21
C LYS A 22 15.53 -16.29 -4.83
N SER A 23 14.56 -16.86 -4.14
CA SER A 23 13.83 -18.05 -4.61
C SER A 23 12.62 -17.71 -5.46
N GLU A 24 12.26 -16.43 -5.57
CA GLU A 24 11.06 -15.94 -6.28
C GLU A 24 9.74 -16.58 -5.78
N THR A 25 9.76 -17.16 -4.57
CA THR A 25 8.61 -17.83 -3.97
C THR A 25 8.35 -17.29 -2.58
N VAL A 26 7.08 -17.28 -2.19
CA VAL A 26 6.63 -16.86 -0.86
C VAL A 26 5.74 -17.94 -0.27
N SER A 27 5.74 -18.04 1.06
CA SER A 27 4.89 -18.98 1.78
C SER A 27 3.41 -18.75 1.44
N LYS A 28 2.61 -19.82 1.42
CA LYS A 28 1.17 -19.74 1.13
C LYS A 28 0.44 -18.82 2.10
N GLU A 29 0.87 -18.80 3.36
CA GLU A 29 0.31 -17.96 4.44
C GLU A 29 0.48 -16.46 4.15
N TRP A 30 1.48 -16.07 3.35
CA TRP A 30 1.67 -14.67 2.96
C TRP A 30 0.75 -14.25 1.82
N GLN A 31 0.25 -15.23 1.06
CA GLN A 31 -0.67 -15.05 -0.05
C GLN A 31 -2.14 -15.11 0.41
N THR A 32 -2.39 -15.61 1.62
CA THR A 32 -3.72 -15.63 2.24
C THR A 32 -3.93 -14.41 3.15
N GLY A 33 -5.16 -13.92 3.19
CA GLY A 33 -5.56 -12.86 4.11
C GLY A 33 -6.96 -13.06 4.65
N VAL A 34 -7.24 -12.47 5.81
CA VAL A 34 -8.57 -12.52 6.44
C VAL A 34 -9.35 -11.28 6.05
N VAL A 35 -10.52 -11.45 5.43
CA VAL A 35 -11.40 -10.32 5.08
C VAL A 35 -12.27 -9.97 6.28
N VAL A 36 -12.19 -8.71 6.72
CA VAL A 36 -12.99 -8.16 7.81
C VAL A 36 -13.86 -7.04 7.27
N PRO A 37 -15.19 -7.05 7.50
CA PRO A 37 -16.04 -5.95 7.10
C PRO A 37 -15.84 -4.76 8.06
N LEU A 38 -15.50 -3.60 7.51
CA LEU A 38 -15.40 -2.35 8.24
C LEU A 38 -16.60 -1.46 7.90
N PHE A 39 -17.40 -1.10 8.89
CA PHE A 39 -18.54 -0.20 8.68
C PHE A 39 -18.07 1.15 8.14
N LYS A 40 -18.70 1.64 7.06
CA LYS A 40 -18.33 2.91 6.39
C LYS A 40 -19.26 4.06 6.78
N LYS A 41 -20.57 3.93 6.54
CA LYS A 41 -21.60 4.96 6.85
C LYS A 41 -23.02 4.42 6.59
N GLY A 42 -24.05 5.08 7.11
CA GLY A 42 -25.46 4.74 6.84
C GLY A 42 -26.05 3.74 7.83
N ASP A 43 -27.01 2.92 7.38
CA ASP A 43 -27.62 1.86 8.21
C ASP A 43 -26.67 0.65 8.33
N GLN A 44 -26.42 0.20 9.57
CA GLN A 44 -25.58 -0.96 9.88
C GLN A 44 -26.21 -2.30 9.47
N ARG A 45 -27.52 -2.33 9.20
CA ARG A 45 -28.20 -3.55 8.73
C ARG A 45 -27.98 -3.81 7.23
N VAL A 46 -27.52 -2.81 6.49
CA VAL A 46 -27.31 -2.90 5.04
C VAL A 46 -25.86 -3.30 4.74
N CYS A 47 -25.65 -4.48 4.15
CA CYS A 47 -24.32 -5.02 3.85
C CYS A 47 -23.46 -4.08 2.97
N ALA A 48 -24.06 -3.35 2.03
CA ALA A 48 -23.36 -2.42 1.14
C ALA A 48 -22.71 -1.22 1.87
N ASN A 49 -23.10 -0.98 3.12
CA ASN A 49 -22.53 0.07 3.96
C ASN A 49 -21.22 -0.33 4.65
N TYR A 50 -20.73 -1.55 4.40
CA TYR A 50 -19.45 -2.05 4.87
C TYR A 50 -18.44 -2.10 3.74
N ARG A 51 -17.18 -1.83 4.07
CA ARG A 51 -16.03 -2.02 3.20
C ARG A 51 -15.21 -3.20 3.71
N GLY A 52 -15.05 -4.24 2.89
CA GLY A 52 -14.11 -5.31 3.21
C GLY A 52 -12.67 -4.79 3.23
N ILE A 53 -11.94 -5.10 4.30
CA ILE A 53 -10.48 -4.91 4.38
C ILE A 53 -9.82 -6.26 4.54
N THR A 54 -8.69 -6.47 3.87
CA THR A 54 -7.93 -7.72 3.97
C THR A 54 -6.77 -7.57 4.93
N LEU A 55 -6.78 -8.36 6.01
CA LEU A 55 -5.68 -8.45 6.95
C LEU A 55 -4.65 -9.46 6.44
N LEU A 56 -3.51 -8.94 5.96
CA LEU A 56 -2.37 -9.74 5.51
C LEU A 56 -1.39 -10.06 6.65
N SER A 57 -0.61 -11.13 6.46
CA SER A 57 0.48 -11.49 7.37
C SER A 57 1.51 -10.36 7.51
N LEU A 58 2.07 -10.20 8.71
CA LEU A 58 3.11 -9.20 8.98
C LEU A 58 4.34 -9.35 8.08
N PRO A 59 4.97 -10.53 7.94
CA PRO A 59 6.12 -10.69 7.06
C PRO A 59 5.75 -10.47 5.58
N GLY A 60 4.54 -10.86 5.15
CA GLY A 60 4.04 -10.57 3.81
C GLY A 60 3.97 -9.05 3.54
N LYS A 61 3.44 -8.27 4.48
CA LYS A 61 3.42 -6.79 4.38
C LYS A 61 4.83 -6.19 4.28
N VAL A 62 5.79 -6.73 5.05
CA VAL A 62 7.20 -6.30 4.98
C VAL A 62 7.75 -6.59 3.59
N TYR A 63 7.53 -7.80 3.07
CA TYR A 63 7.97 -8.18 1.73
C TYR A 63 7.37 -7.29 0.64
N SER A 64 6.05 -7.07 0.67
CA SER A 64 5.38 -6.16 -0.27
C SER A 64 5.98 -4.75 -0.22
N LYS A 65 6.37 -4.25 0.96
CA LYS A 65 7.03 -2.94 1.08
C LYS A 65 8.43 -2.93 0.48
N VAL A 66 9.18 -4.03 0.59
CA VAL A 66 10.49 -4.17 -0.07
C VAL A 66 10.32 -4.18 -1.59
N LEU A 67 9.35 -4.93 -2.12
CA LEU A 67 9.04 -4.95 -3.55
C LEU A 67 8.64 -3.57 -4.05
N GLU A 68 7.72 -2.91 -3.37
CA GLU A 68 7.25 -1.57 -3.72
C GLU A 68 8.41 -0.58 -3.80
N ARG A 69 9.32 -0.57 -2.81
CA ARG A 69 10.50 0.32 -2.83
C ARG A 69 11.44 0.05 -4.00
N ARG A 70 11.54 -1.19 -4.47
CA ARG A 70 12.39 -1.57 -5.62
C ARG A 70 11.73 -1.23 -6.96
N VAL A 71 10.41 -1.39 -7.04
CA VAL A 71 9.62 -1.13 -8.25
C VAL A 71 9.41 0.37 -8.45
N ARG A 72 9.22 1.14 -7.37
CA ARG A 72 8.94 2.58 -7.41
C ARG A 72 9.85 3.37 -8.36
N PRO A 73 11.20 3.33 -8.27
CA PRO A 73 12.06 4.11 -9.17
C PRO A 73 11.91 3.74 -10.65
N ILE A 74 11.38 2.56 -10.96
CA ILE A 74 11.14 2.10 -12.34
C ILE A 74 9.82 2.69 -12.86
N VAL A 75 8.79 2.76 -12.01
CA VAL A 75 7.44 3.18 -12.41
C VAL A 75 7.19 4.68 -12.27
N GLU A 76 7.87 5.38 -11.35
CA GLU A 76 7.66 6.82 -11.13
C GLU A 76 7.89 7.68 -12.37
N PRO A 77 8.92 7.44 -13.22
CA PRO A 77 9.10 8.20 -14.46
C PRO A 77 8.04 7.92 -15.52
N GLN A 78 7.22 6.88 -15.36
CA GLN A 78 6.18 6.49 -16.31
C GLN A 78 4.82 7.09 -15.95
N PHE A 79 4.69 7.72 -14.78
CA PHE A 79 3.45 8.39 -14.40
C PHE A 79 3.35 9.77 -15.04
N GLU A 80 2.18 10.06 -15.58
CA GLU A 80 1.81 11.40 -16.01
C GLU A 80 1.88 12.40 -14.84
N GLU A 81 2.13 13.67 -15.17
CA GLU A 81 2.26 14.73 -14.17
C GLU A 81 0.94 14.98 -13.44
N GLU A 82 -0.18 14.73 -14.10
CA GLU A 82 -1.52 14.82 -13.53
C GLU A 82 -1.81 13.69 -12.53
N GLN A 83 -1.00 12.63 -12.45
CA GLN A 83 -1.16 11.64 -11.39
C GLN A 83 -0.57 12.17 -10.09
N CYS A 84 -1.43 12.42 -9.09
CA CYS A 84 -1.00 12.77 -7.73
C CYS A 84 -1.26 11.68 -6.69
N GLY A 85 -2.18 10.74 -6.97
CA GLY A 85 -2.53 9.68 -6.03
C GLY A 85 -1.35 8.73 -5.79
N PHE A 86 -1.10 8.38 -4.53
CA PHE A 86 -0.09 7.37 -4.13
C PHE A 86 1.37 7.69 -4.49
N ARG A 87 1.66 8.93 -4.90
CA ARG A 87 3.00 9.41 -5.23
C ARG A 87 3.60 10.24 -4.09
N PRO A 88 4.91 10.14 -3.84
CA PRO A 88 5.57 10.88 -2.77
C PRO A 88 5.64 12.36 -3.12
N GLY A 89 5.36 13.23 -2.16
CA GLY A 89 5.40 14.69 -2.36
C GLY A 89 4.24 15.27 -3.17
N ARG A 90 3.22 14.46 -3.48
CA ARG A 90 2.00 14.87 -4.19
C ARG A 90 0.77 14.61 -3.34
N GLY A 91 -0.22 15.49 -3.43
CA GLY A 91 -1.44 15.44 -2.63
C GLY A 91 -2.68 15.95 -3.35
N THR A 92 -3.80 15.95 -2.65
CA THR A 92 -5.09 16.43 -3.18
C THR A 92 -5.10 17.95 -3.39
N THR A 93 -4.21 18.68 -2.72
CA THR A 93 -4.05 20.12 -2.88
C THR A 93 -3.51 20.48 -4.27
N ASP A 94 -2.60 19.68 -4.81
CA ASP A 94 -2.05 19.90 -6.16
C ASP A 94 -3.17 19.76 -7.21
N GLN A 95 -4.02 18.74 -7.06
CA GLN A 95 -5.18 18.52 -7.92
C GLN A 95 -6.22 19.63 -7.82
N LEU A 96 -6.50 20.10 -6.60
CA LEU A 96 -7.41 21.23 -6.40
C LEU A 96 -6.87 22.51 -7.06
N PHE A 97 -5.57 22.76 -6.94
CA PHE A 97 -4.91 23.88 -7.60
C PHE A 97 -5.03 23.78 -9.12
N THR A 98 -4.69 22.62 -9.69
CA THR A 98 -4.82 22.38 -11.14
C THR A 98 -6.26 22.61 -11.61
N LEU A 99 -7.25 22.07 -10.90
CA LEU A 99 -8.66 22.28 -11.22
C LEU A 99 -9.07 23.76 -11.15
N ALA A 100 -8.64 24.47 -10.12
CA ALA A 100 -8.94 25.90 -9.97
C ALA A 100 -8.33 26.73 -11.12
N ARG A 101 -7.09 26.43 -11.52
CA ARG A 101 -6.43 27.11 -12.66
C ARG A 101 -7.14 26.85 -13.98
N ILE A 102 -7.58 25.61 -14.22
CA ILE A 102 -8.36 25.26 -15.42
C ILE A 102 -9.67 26.04 -15.45
N LEU A 103 -10.38 26.12 -14.32
CA LEU A 103 -11.64 26.84 -14.23
C LEU A 103 -11.47 28.35 -14.42
N GLU A 104 -10.38 28.96 -13.91
CA GLU A 104 -10.09 30.38 -14.09
C GLU A 104 -9.70 30.73 -15.53
N GLY A 105 -8.97 29.86 -16.23
CA GLY A 105 -8.56 30.06 -17.62
C GLY A 105 -9.63 29.69 -18.67
N ALA A 106 -10.76 29.14 -18.24
CA ALA A 106 -11.87 28.77 -19.11
C ALA A 106 -12.87 29.92 -19.36
N TRP A 107 -12.62 31.10 -18.77
CA TRP A 107 -13.42 32.32 -18.94
C TRP A 107 -12.64 33.41 -19.67
#